data_AF-A0A2R6RF92-F1
#
_entry.id   AF-A0A2R6RF92-F1
#
_cell.length_a   1.000
_cell.length_b   1.000
_cell.length_c   1.000
_cell.angle_alpha   90.00
_cell.angle_beta   90.00
_cell.angle_gamma   90.00
#
_symmetry.space_group_name_H-M   'P 1'
#
loop_
_entity.id
_entity.type
_entity.pdbx_description
1 polymer ?
#
loop_
_entity_poly.entity_id
_entity_poly.type
_entity_poly.pdbx_seq_one_letter_code
_entity_poly.pdbx_strand_id
1 'polypeptide(L)'
;MDCQKLSLEACTHAAQNVRLSLRVIVQVLFFEQLQLKNSIASCFLVSDNFDGSRQLRSGLVGTTEGGGGSTTAVRENQLLKVEMDSMRMQVTKLEKECVDMRKEIEKLGLGRGKGSSVWGSVSKRLGFKMKSQMYSA
;
A
#
# COMPACT_ATOMS: atom_id res chain seq x y z
N MET A 1 -22.17 12.43 -34.90
CA MET A 1 -22.53 12.71 -33.51
C MET A 1 -21.24 13.05 -32.78
N ASP A 2 -21.19 14.17 -32.05
CA ASP A 2 -19.98 14.61 -31.36
C ASP A 2 -20.01 14.14 -29.90
N CYS A 3 -19.46 12.94 -29.63
CA CYS A 3 -19.53 12.33 -28.31
C CYS A 3 -18.74 13.12 -27.24
N GLN A 4 -17.78 13.96 -27.66
CA GLN A 4 -17.01 14.80 -26.74
C GLN A 4 -17.83 15.94 -26.12
N LYS A 5 -18.92 16.34 -26.77
CA LYS A 5 -19.83 17.39 -26.28
C LYS A 5 -20.99 16.86 -25.45
N LEU A 6 -21.12 15.54 -25.33
CA LEU A 6 -22.18 14.90 -24.57
C LEU A 6 -21.73 14.70 -23.12
N SER A 7 -22.64 14.96 -22.20
CA SER A 7 -22.45 14.53 -20.81
C SER A 7 -22.48 13.00 -20.73
N LEU A 8 -21.89 12.45 -19.67
CA LEU A 8 -21.95 11.01 -19.39
C LEU A 8 -23.39 10.50 -19.37
N GLU A 9 -24.31 11.25 -18.77
CA GLU A 9 -25.73 10.92 -18.72
C GLU A 9 -26.38 10.90 -20.11
N ALA A 10 -26.03 11.85 -20.98
CA ALA A 10 -26.52 11.89 -22.36
C ALA A 10 -25.96 10.71 -23.20
N CYS A 11 -24.73 10.26 -22.95
CA CYS A 11 -24.16 9.05 -23.55
C CYS A 11 -24.94 7.80 -23.13
N THR A 12 -25.19 7.61 -21.84
CA THR A 12 -26.00 6.49 -21.32
C THR A 12 -27.38 6.46 -21.95
N HIS A 13 -28.05 7.62 -22.01
CA HIS A 13 -29.36 7.73 -22.66
C HIS A 13 -29.31 7.44 -24.16
N ALA A 14 -28.27 7.88 -24.87
CA ALA A 14 -28.12 7.60 -26.30
C ALA A 14 -27.84 6.12 -26.58
N ALA A 15 -27.08 5.43 -25.72
CA ALA A 15 -26.82 4.00 -25.84
C ALA A 15 -28.10 3.15 -25.70
N GLN A 16 -29.07 3.63 -24.92
CA GLN A 16 -30.36 2.96 -24.71
C GLN A 16 -31.43 3.36 -25.75
N ASN A 17 -31.15 4.35 -26.60
CA ASN A 17 -32.11 4.84 -27.56
C ASN A 17 -32.13 3.98 -28.83
N VAL A 18 -33.06 3.02 -28.86
CA VAL A 18 -33.28 2.10 -29.99
C VAL A 18 -33.67 2.78 -31.31
N ARG A 19 -34.03 4.08 -31.28
CA ARG A 19 -34.36 4.86 -32.49
C ARG A 19 -33.11 5.43 -33.16
N LEU A 20 -31.96 5.42 -32.50
CA LEU A 20 -30.70 5.84 -33.10
C LEU A 20 -30.11 4.71 -33.97
N SER A 21 -29.44 5.09 -35.06
CA SER A 21 -28.75 4.10 -35.90
C SER A 21 -27.70 3.34 -35.11
N LEU A 22 -27.49 2.05 -35.45
CA LEU A 22 -26.44 1.22 -34.82
C LEU A 22 -25.06 1.89 -34.83
N ARG A 23 -24.73 2.62 -35.90
CA ARG A 23 -23.49 3.40 -36.02
C ARG A 23 -23.32 4.38 -34.88
N VAL A 24 -24.39 5.06 -34.49
CA VAL A 24 -24.37 6.07 -33.41
C VAL A 24 -24.22 5.40 -32.05
N ILE A 25 -24.94 4.30 -31.80
CA ILE A 25 -24.85 3.54 -30.55
C ILE A 25 -23.41 3.01 -30.35
N VAL A 26 -22.81 2.43 -31.39
CA VAL A 26 -21.42 1.93 -31.34
C VAL A 26 -20.42 3.06 -31.08
N GLN A 27 -20.63 4.24 -31.67
CA GLN A 27 -19.78 5.41 -31.42
C GLN A 27 -19.82 5.87 -29.96
N VAL A 28 -21.02 5.91 -29.36
CA VAL A 28 -21.19 6.28 -27.95
C VAL A 28 -20.53 5.25 -27.04
N LEU A 29 -20.76 3.96 -27.27
CA LEU A 29 -20.15 2.88 -26.48
C LEU A 29 -18.62 2.87 -26.60
N PHE A 30 -18.07 3.07 -27.80
CA PHE A 30 -16.62 3.15 -27.99
C PHE A 30 -16.01 4.36 -27.28
N PHE A 31 -16.72 5.49 -27.27
CA PHE A 31 -16.27 6.69 -26.56
C PHE A 31 -16.27 6.48 -25.04
N GLU A 32 -17.29 5.82 -24.48
CA GLU A 32 -17.30 5.44 -23.06
C GLU A 32 -16.15 4.49 -22.72
N GLN A 33 -15.87 3.49 -23.58
CA GLN A 33 -14.72 2.60 -23.39
C GLN A 33 -13.39 3.36 -23.42
N LEU A 34 -13.24 4.33 -24.32
CA LEU A 34 -12.03 5.16 -24.41
C LEU A 34 -11.84 6.00 -23.14
N GLN A 35 -12.90 6.63 -22.66
CA GLN A 35 -12.87 7.40 -21.41
C GLN A 35 -12.51 6.52 -20.21
N LEU A 36 -13.12 5.33 -20.10
CA LEU A 36 -12.82 4.37 -19.04
C LEU A 36 -11.33 3.96 -19.09
N LYS A 37 -10.80 3.64 -20.27
CA LYS A 37 -9.39 3.29 -20.44
C LYS A 37 -8.46 4.41 -20.01
N ASN A 38 -8.76 5.67 -20.37
CA ASN A 38 -7.96 6.82 -19.98
C ASN A 38 -8.01 7.08 -18.46
N SER A 39 -9.19 6.91 -17.84
CA SER A 39 -9.34 7.03 -16.38
C SER A 39 -8.53 5.97 -15.64
N ILE A 40 -8.58 4.72 -16.10
CA ILE A 40 -7.78 3.61 -15.55
C ILE A 40 -6.29 3.90 -15.70
N ALA A 41 -5.83 4.26 -16.91
CA ALA A 41 -4.43 4.59 -17.16
C ALA A 41 -3.96 5.75 -16.28
N SER A 42 -4.77 6.80 -16.11
CA SER A 42 -4.48 7.92 -15.21
C SER A 42 -4.35 7.47 -13.74
N CYS A 43 -5.21 6.56 -13.28
CA CYS A 43 -5.13 5.99 -11.94
C CYS A 43 -3.84 5.19 -11.70
N PHE A 44 -3.37 4.44 -12.71
CA PHE A 44 -2.08 3.74 -12.67
C PHE A 44 -0.90 4.72 -12.64
N LEU A 45 -0.89 5.75 -13.49
CA LEU A 45 0.21 6.73 -13.53
C LEU A 45 0.31 7.57 -12.25
N VAL A 46 -0.82 7.91 -11.63
CA VAL A 46 -0.83 8.53 -10.30
C VAL A 46 -0.26 7.58 -9.24
N SER A 47 -0.44 6.27 -9.41
CA SER A 47 0.12 5.25 -8.50
C SER A 47 1.62 5.00 -8.74
N ASP A 48 2.11 5.12 -9.98
CA ASP A 48 3.52 4.88 -10.34
C ASP A 48 4.47 5.99 -9.85
N ASN A 49 3.97 7.19 -9.54
CA ASN A 49 4.75 8.22 -8.83
C ASN A 49 4.93 7.91 -7.33
N PHE A 50 4.29 6.86 -6.83
CA PHE A 50 4.46 6.36 -5.46
C PHE A 50 5.08 4.97 -5.51
N ASP A 51 6.37 4.98 -5.80
CA ASP A 51 7.37 3.91 -5.60
C ASP A 51 6.91 2.71 -4.76
N GLY A 52 6.92 1.53 -5.40
CA GLY A 52 6.94 0.23 -4.73
C GLY A 52 5.62 -0.54 -4.65
N SER A 53 5.23 -1.16 -5.77
CA SER A 53 4.62 -2.50 -5.84
C SER A 53 3.66 -2.91 -4.71
N ARG A 54 2.36 -2.62 -4.86
CA ARG A 54 1.29 -3.50 -4.35
C ARG A 54 0.29 -3.80 -5.45
N GLN A 55 0.67 -4.81 -6.21
CA GLN A 55 -0.10 -5.54 -7.21
C GLN A 55 -1.53 -5.85 -6.73
N LEU A 56 -2.50 -5.40 -7.54
CA LEU A 56 -3.75 -6.11 -7.86
C LEU A 56 -4.57 -6.64 -6.67
N ARG A 57 -5.08 -5.77 -5.79
CA ARG A 57 -6.26 -6.12 -4.97
C ARG A 57 -7.02 -4.92 -4.43
N SER A 58 -7.64 -4.17 -5.32
CA SER A 58 -8.91 -3.52 -5.02
C SER A 58 -9.68 -3.57 -6.33
N GLY A 59 -10.23 -4.74 -6.69
CA GLY A 59 -11.50 -5.11 -6.10
C GLY A 59 -12.50 -4.08 -6.60
N LEU A 60 -13.00 -4.33 -7.82
CA LEU A 60 -14.27 -3.88 -8.35
C LEU A 60 -15.25 -3.47 -7.22
N VAL A 61 -15.15 -2.24 -6.76
CA VAL A 61 -16.19 -1.58 -5.98
C VAL A 61 -16.82 -0.65 -6.98
N GLY A 62 -17.98 -1.08 -7.48
CA GLY A 62 -18.82 -0.27 -8.33
C GLY A 62 -19.04 1.07 -7.65
N THR A 63 -18.51 2.13 -8.23
CA THR A 63 -18.97 3.48 -7.97
C THR A 63 -20.06 3.77 -8.98
N THR A 64 -21.23 3.19 -8.74
CA THR A 64 -22.44 4.00 -8.88
C THR A 64 -22.39 5.03 -7.77
N GLU A 65 -22.36 6.30 -8.18
CA GLU A 65 -22.66 7.49 -7.38
C GLU A 65 -21.52 8.06 -6.51
N GLY A 66 -21.16 9.31 -6.80
CA GLY A 66 -20.49 10.22 -5.85
C GLY A 66 -18.97 10.31 -5.98
N GLY A 67 -18.50 11.31 -6.74
CA GLY A 67 -17.09 11.69 -6.90
C GLY A 67 -16.37 12.25 -5.66
N GLY A 68 -16.57 11.65 -4.48
CA GLY A 68 -15.93 12.06 -3.21
C GLY A 68 -15.25 10.93 -2.42
N GLY A 69 -15.54 9.65 -2.72
CA GLY A 69 -14.99 8.52 -1.95
C GLY A 69 -13.53 8.19 -2.28
N SER A 70 -13.16 8.28 -3.57
CA SER A 70 -11.81 7.90 -4.01
C SER A 70 -10.72 8.85 -3.49
N THR A 71 -11.00 10.15 -3.39
CA THR A 71 -10.03 11.14 -2.87
C THR A 71 -9.81 11.01 -1.36
N THR A 72 -10.82 10.58 -0.62
CA THR A 72 -10.73 10.38 0.84
C THR A 72 -9.92 9.14 1.18
N ALA A 73 -10.18 8.02 0.49
CA ALA A 73 -9.38 6.81 0.64
C ALA A 73 -7.91 7.02 0.24
N VAL A 74 -7.64 7.79 -0.82
CA VAL A 74 -6.26 8.13 -1.24
C VAL A 74 -5.55 8.96 -0.16
N ARG A 75 -6.23 9.95 0.44
CA ARG A 75 -5.67 10.78 1.52
C ARG A 75 -5.35 9.97 2.76
N GLU A 76 -6.26 9.08 3.16
CA GLU A 76 -6.05 8.18 4.31
C GLU A 76 -4.86 7.24 4.08
N ASN A 77 -4.71 6.70 2.86
CA ASN A 77 -3.55 5.88 2.50
C ASN A 77 -2.22 6.68 2.56
N GLN A 78 -2.22 7.95 2.18
CA GLN A 78 -1.04 8.81 2.31
C GLN A 78 -0.68 9.07 3.77
N LEU A 79 -1.67 9.34 4.62
CA LEU A 79 -1.45 9.54 6.06
C LEU A 79 -0.87 8.27 6.71
N LEU A 80 -1.46 7.11 6.41
CA LEU A 80 -0.96 5.82 6.91
C LEU A 80 0.48 5.55 6.45
N LYS A 81 0.85 5.93 5.23
CA LYS A 81 2.23 5.80 4.74
C LYS A 81 3.21 6.65 5.56
N VAL A 82 2.87 7.92 5.84
CA VAL A 82 3.68 8.81 6.68
C VAL A 82 3.85 8.23 8.09
N GLU A 83 2.77 7.68 8.66
CA GLU A 83 2.81 7.05 9.98
C GLU A 83 3.70 5.80 9.99
N MET A 84 3.61 4.95 8.96
CA MET A 84 4.47 3.77 8.82
C MET A 84 5.96 4.14 8.69
N ASP A 85 6.29 5.22 7.99
CA ASP A 85 7.68 5.68 7.87
C ASP A 85 8.20 6.26 9.19
N SER A 86 7.35 6.96 9.95
CA SER A 86 7.66 7.38 11.32
C SER A 86 7.92 6.17 12.23
N MET A 87 7.06 5.16 12.20
CA MET A 87 7.25 3.92 12.97
C MET A 87 8.55 3.20 12.58
N ARG A 88 8.88 3.15 11.29
CA ARG A 88 10.14 2.57 10.80
C ARG A 88 11.35 3.31 11.36
N MET A 89 11.32 4.65 11.37
CA MET A 89 12.40 5.45 11.96
C MET A 89 12.54 5.22 13.47
N GLN A 90 11.43 5.07 14.18
CA GLN A 90 11.47 4.76 15.62
C GLN A 90 12.08 3.38 15.88
N VAL A 91 11.71 2.37 15.09
CA VAL A 91 12.28 1.01 15.19
C VAL A 91 13.78 1.03 14.94
N THR A 92 14.26 1.68 13.87
CA THR A 92 15.71 1.72 13.59
C THR A 92 16.50 2.47 14.67
N LYS A 93 15.92 3.52 15.26
CA LYS A 93 16.51 4.19 16.42
C LYS A 93 16.62 3.26 17.62
N LEU A 94 15.55 2.54 17.95
CA LEU A 94 15.54 1.59 19.07
C LEU A 94 16.53 0.43 18.83
N GLU A 95 16.59 -0.11 17.61
CA GLU A 95 17.56 -1.14 17.25
C GLU A 95 19.00 -0.67 17.46
N LYS A 96 19.31 0.58 17.08
CA LYS A 96 20.61 1.18 17.34
C LYS A 96 20.91 1.30 18.83
N GLU A 97 19.96 1.82 19.62
CA GLU A 97 20.10 1.92 21.09
C GLU A 97 20.32 0.54 21.74
N CYS A 98 19.64 -0.51 21.27
CA CYS A 98 19.86 -1.88 21.73
C CYS A 98 21.25 -2.41 21.38
N VAL A 99 21.77 -2.09 20.19
CA VAL A 99 23.14 -2.47 19.78
C VAL A 99 24.18 -1.74 20.62
N ASP A 100 23.98 -0.44 20.87
CA ASP A 100 24.89 0.36 21.69
C ASP A 100 24.90 -0.13 23.14
N MET A 101 23.73 -0.41 23.71
CA MET A 101 23.63 -1.01 25.05
C MET A 101 24.33 -2.38 25.12
N ARG A 102 24.21 -3.22 24.09
CA ARG A 102 24.91 -4.51 24.03
C ARG A 102 26.41 -4.34 24.09
N LYS A 103 26.96 -3.40 23.30
CA LYS A 103 28.40 -3.12 23.26
C LYS A 103 28.91 -2.59 24.60
N GLU A 104 28.18 -1.69 25.25
CA GLU A 104 28.56 -1.19 26.56
C GLU A 104 28.54 -2.29 27.62
N ILE A 105 27.55 -3.20 27.58
CA ILE A 105 27.53 -4.39 28.47
C ILE A 105 28.71 -5.32 28.20
N GLU A 106 29.08 -5.57 26.94
CA GLU A 106 30.25 -6.36 26.58
C GLU A 106 31.54 -5.71 27.09
N LYS A 107 31.69 -4.39 26.92
CA LYS A 107 32.83 -3.61 27.40
C LYS A 107 32.96 -3.65 28.93
N LEU A 108 31.84 -3.56 29.66
CA LEU A 108 31.80 -3.68 31.12
C LEU A 108 31.99 -5.15 31.59
N GLY A 109 31.64 -6.13 30.75
CA GLY A 109 31.71 -7.57 31.02
C GLY A 109 33.09 -8.20 30.84
N LEU A 110 34.04 -7.51 30.20
CA LEU A 110 35.41 -8.00 30.01
C LEU A 110 36.29 -7.92 31.28
N GLY A 111 35.75 -7.42 32.39
CA GLY A 111 36.48 -7.23 33.65
C GLY A 111 36.34 -8.31 34.72
N ARG A 112 35.40 -9.27 34.62
CA ARG A 112 35.26 -10.33 35.64
C ARG A 112 34.56 -11.57 35.10
N GLY A 113 35.39 -12.57 34.76
CA GLY A 113 35.13 -14.00 34.82
C GLY A 113 33.78 -14.54 34.34
N LYS A 114 33.84 -15.44 33.35
CA LYS A 114 32.81 -16.44 33.03
C LYS A 114 31.57 -15.86 32.33
N GLY A 115 31.77 -15.52 31.05
CA GLY A 115 30.67 -15.28 30.11
C GLY A 115 29.72 -16.48 30.06
N SER A 116 28.41 -16.20 30.22
CA SER A 116 27.26 -16.98 29.71
C SER A 116 25.99 -16.84 30.59
N SER A 117 26.06 -16.36 31.84
CA SER A 117 24.88 -16.44 32.74
C SER A 117 23.90 -15.27 32.67
N VAL A 118 24.36 -14.06 32.33
CA VAL A 118 23.50 -12.85 32.41
C VAL A 118 22.44 -12.83 31.30
N TRP A 119 22.80 -13.14 30.05
CA TRP A 119 21.87 -13.11 28.91
C TRP A 119 20.81 -14.23 28.95
N GLY A 120 21.18 -15.41 29.49
CA GLY A 120 20.24 -16.52 29.71
C GLY A 120 19.14 -16.19 30.74
N SER A 121 19.37 -15.24 31.63
CA SER A 121 18.36 -14.77 32.60
C SER A 121 17.48 -13.66 32.04
N VAL A 122 18.03 -12.76 31.22
CA VAL A 122 17.28 -11.66 30.58
C VAL A 122 16.35 -12.21 29.49
N SER A 123 16.79 -13.16 28.67
CA SER A 123 15.90 -13.83 27.68
C SER A 123 14.76 -14.61 28.35
N LYS A 124 14.97 -15.15 29.56
CA LYS A 124 13.89 -15.80 30.34
C LYS A 124 12.89 -14.80 30.93
N ARG A 125 13.33 -13.57 31.24
CA ARG A 125 12.43 -12.49 31.71
C ARG A 125 11.71 -11.77 30.58
N LEU A 126 12.29 -11.70 29.38
CA LEU A 126 11.71 -11.02 28.21
C LEU A 126 10.96 -11.96 27.25
N GLY A 127 10.82 -13.25 27.57
CA GLY A 127 9.95 -14.18 26.82
C GLY A 127 10.49 -14.68 25.47
N PHE A 128 11.66 -14.23 25.02
CA PHE A 128 12.27 -14.70 23.76
C PHE A 128 12.95 -16.06 23.96
N LYS A 129 12.21 -17.15 23.71
CA LYS A 129 12.77 -18.50 23.69
C LYS A 129 13.48 -18.75 22.35
N MET A 130 14.74 -18.35 22.26
CA MET A 130 15.60 -18.62 21.11
C MET A 130 15.92 -20.12 21.04
N LYS A 131 15.12 -20.88 20.28
CA LYS A 131 15.41 -22.29 19.99
C LYS A 131 16.54 -22.32 18.96
N SER A 132 17.78 -22.52 19.43
CA SER A 132 18.86 -22.97 18.56
C SER A 132 18.65 -24.47 18.30
N GLN A 133 18.17 -24.81 17.11
CA GLN A 133 18.19 -26.18 16.61
C GLN A 133 19.39 -26.26 15.67
N MET A 134 20.50 -26.79 16.17
CA MET A 134 21.62 -27.14 15.32
C MET A 134 21.23 -28.40 14.54
N TYR A 135 21.07 -28.27 13.23
CA TYR A 135 21.18 -29.40 12.33
C TYR A 135 22.66 -29.76 12.23
N SER A 136 23.02 -30.94 12.71
CA SER A 136 24.29 -31.60 12.39
C SER A 136 23.94 -32.81 11.53
N ALA A 137 24.54 -32.81 10.32
CA ALA A 137 24.69 -33.88 9.32
C ALA A 137 23.48 -34.80 9.05
#